data_AF-Q4QFU5-F1
#
_entry.id   AF-Q4QFU5-F1
#
_cell.length_a   1.000
_cell.length_b   1.000
_cell.length_c   1.000
_cell.angle_alpha   90.00
_cell.angle_beta   90.00
_cell.angle_gamma   90.00
#
_symmetry.space_group_name_H-M   'P 1'
#
loop_
_entity.id
_entity.type
_entity.pdbx_description
1 polymer ?
#
loop_
_entity_poly.entity_id
_entity_poly.type
_entity_poly.pdbx_seq_one_letter_code
_entity_poly.pdbx_strand_id
1 'polypeptide(L)'
;MGLLGKERAGSFKATDNSGRRFLWTIDNFSQFPLDATLDSDNVTCFTKVKFHLHMTLCASGAVGIYIHYKKPPIPKYSYYLTNSKCEEMRQHTAYAIPEDSERCGHWNVCSHTDVKEFLGEDDKLIVHFCFDDDTLVVNQLGQSDISVTWSIPKLKMQNLCPYSSRGFFVGDALLVARLDIKPKDGHTGLKCAQNNVATYIIFVFCRKGNVPPHSIELVDSSGNAYHRIERNGDQSALTALVDRSVVEKNVGSAGSLLIRINFSTSGNPLDFLNMLSGLGSAEGERKGSTGDGRSVEVGNKRELYNVMDD
;
A
#
# COMPACT_ATOMS: atom_id res chain seq x y z
N MET A 1 -11.44 33.28 -27.50
CA MET A 1 -10.31 32.66 -26.78
C MET A 1 -10.89 31.69 -25.76
N GLY A 2 -10.93 30.40 -26.10
CA GLY A 2 -11.60 29.37 -25.30
C GLY A 2 -10.68 28.79 -24.22
N LEU A 3 -11.22 28.65 -23.01
CA LEU A 3 -10.66 27.83 -21.93
C LEU A 3 -10.59 26.37 -22.41
N LEU A 4 -9.49 25.97 -23.03
CA LEU A 4 -9.21 24.58 -23.36
C LEU A 4 -8.99 23.84 -22.03
N GLY A 5 -10.03 23.13 -21.57
CA GLY A 5 -9.92 22.21 -20.45
C GLY A 5 -8.84 21.18 -20.75
N LYS A 6 -8.02 20.85 -19.75
CA LYS A 6 -7.02 19.78 -19.84
C LYS A 6 -7.71 18.50 -20.32
N GLU A 7 -7.28 17.97 -21.45
CA GLU A 7 -7.84 16.74 -22.04
C GLU A 7 -7.67 15.60 -21.04
N ARG A 8 -8.79 14.93 -20.72
CA ARG A 8 -8.82 13.82 -19.77
C ARG A 8 -8.60 12.53 -20.54
N ALA A 9 -7.71 11.69 -20.05
CA ALA A 9 -7.42 10.42 -20.70
C ALA A 9 -8.49 9.41 -20.28
N GLY A 10 -9.30 8.96 -21.22
CA GLY A 10 -10.30 7.91 -20.97
C GLY A 10 -11.45 8.33 -20.05
N SER A 11 -12.06 7.37 -19.34
CA SER A 11 -13.22 7.61 -18.49
C SER A 11 -13.03 7.10 -17.06
N PHE A 12 -13.38 7.91 -16.06
CA PHE A 12 -13.26 7.55 -14.65
C PHE A 12 -14.61 7.60 -13.95
N LYS A 13 -15.07 6.46 -13.43
CA LYS A 13 -16.43 6.30 -12.91
C LYS A 13 -16.45 5.45 -11.65
N ALA A 14 -17.42 5.71 -10.78
CA ALA A 14 -17.70 4.83 -9.65
C ALA A 14 -18.25 3.49 -10.14
N THR A 15 -17.85 2.39 -9.51
CA THR A 15 -18.35 1.05 -9.85
C THR A 15 -19.58 0.66 -9.05
N ASP A 16 -19.86 1.36 -7.96
CA ASP A 16 -21.01 1.17 -7.10
C ASP A 16 -21.39 2.47 -6.38
N ASN A 17 -22.44 2.40 -5.56
CA ASN A 17 -22.96 3.54 -4.80
C ASN A 17 -22.21 3.81 -3.48
N SER A 18 -21.14 3.05 -3.16
CA SER A 18 -20.41 3.23 -1.90
C SER A 18 -19.57 4.51 -1.87
N GLY A 19 -19.24 5.05 -3.05
CA GLY A 19 -18.29 6.14 -3.20
C GLY A 19 -16.85 5.76 -2.86
N ARG A 20 -16.53 4.46 -2.76
CA ARG A 20 -15.19 3.95 -2.44
C ARG A 20 -14.50 3.29 -3.61
N ARG A 21 -15.23 2.77 -4.59
CA ARG A 21 -14.70 1.96 -5.69
C ARG A 21 -14.89 2.64 -7.03
N PHE A 22 -13.81 2.72 -7.80
CA PHE A 22 -13.77 3.45 -9.05
C PHE A 22 -12.95 2.69 -10.09
N LEU A 23 -13.26 2.94 -11.36
CA LEU A 23 -12.61 2.32 -12.49
C LEU A 23 -12.23 3.41 -13.49
N TRP A 24 -10.94 3.50 -13.79
CA TRP A 24 -10.40 4.40 -14.81
C TRP A 24 -10.01 3.59 -16.03
N THR A 25 -10.75 3.77 -17.12
CA THR A 25 -10.48 3.09 -18.40
C THR A 25 -9.78 4.04 -19.34
N ILE A 26 -8.63 3.64 -19.88
CA ILE A 26 -7.87 4.37 -20.88
C ILE A 26 -7.74 3.47 -22.11
N ASP A 27 -8.40 3.86 -23.20
CA ASP A 27 -8.29 3.18 -24.48
C ASP A 27 -7.09 3.73 -25.28
N ASN A 28 -6.52 2.90 -26.16
CA ASN A 28 -5.33 3.22 -26.97
C ASN A 28 -4.14 3.71 -26.14
N PHE A 29 -3.89 3.08 -24.99
CA PHE A 29 -2.87 3.52 -24.05
C PHE A 29 -1.47 3.62 -24.70
N SER A 30 -1.16 2.74 -25.64
CA SER A 30 0.15 2.69 -26.28
C SER A 30 0.49 3.92 -27.13
N GLN A 31 -0.52 4.73 -27.48
CA GLN A 31 -0.35 5.96 -28.26
C GLN A 31 0.19 7.13 -27.43
N PHE A 32 0.08 7.07 -26.11
CA PHE A 32 0.60 8.13 -25.25
C PHE A 32 2.14 8.07 -25.25
N PRO A 33 2.82 9.19 -25.57
CA PRO A 33 4.28 9.21 -25.59
C PRO A 33 4.86 9.20 -24.17
N LEU A 34 6.13 8.87 -24.06
CA LEU A 34 6.89 9.21 -22.85
C LEU A 34 6.91 10.74 -22.65
N ASP A 35 7.14 11.14 -21.41
CA ASP A 35 6.92 12.48 -20.85
C ASP A 35 5.46 12.98 -20.89
N ALA A 36 4.50 12.11 -21.24
CA ALA A 36 3.09 12.44 -21.13
C ALA A 36 2.60 12.39 -19.68
N THR A 37 1.56 13.18 -19.46
CA THR A 37 0.79 13.20 -18.22
C THR A 37 -0.67 12.94 -18.56
N LEU A 38 -1.26 11.91 -17.95
CA LEU A 38 -2.64 11.52 -18.16
C LEU A 38 -3.43 11.82 -16.89
N ASP A 39 -4.53 12.55 -17.00
CA ASP A 39 -5.42 12.76 -15.87
C ASP A 39 -6.78 12.12 -16.13
N SER A 40 -7.29 11.46 -15.09
CA SER A 40 -8.66 10.97 -15.07
C SER A 40 -9.64 12.13 -14.89
N ASP A 41 -10.92 11.89 -15.18
CA ASP A 41 -12.00 12.80 -14.78
C ASP A 41 -12.03 13.02 -13.27
N ASN A 42 -12.65 14.12 -12.84
CA ASN A 42 -12.90 14.34 -11.42
C ASN A 42 -14.18 13.58 -11.01
N VAL A 43 -14.09 12.81 -9.93
CA VAL A 43 -15.23 12.13 -9.31
C VAL A 43 -15.34 12.51 -7.84
N THR A 44 -16.47 12.19 -7.20
CA THR A 44 -16.71 12.46 -5.77
C THR A 44 -16.70 11.15 -4.99
N CYS A 45 -15.98 11.10 -3.87
CA CYS A 45 -15.87 9.90 -3.03
C CYS A 45 -16.84 9.91 -1.84
N PHE A 46 -16.79 8.86 -1.04
CA PHE A 46 -17.64 8.61 0.15
C PHE A 46 -17.62 9.75 1.19
N THR A 47 -16.53 10.52 1.26
CA THR A 47 -16.40 11.70 2.14
C THR A 47 -17.00 12.97 1.52
N LYS A 48 -17.60 12.88 0.33
CA LYS A 48 -18.08 13.99 -0.50
C LYS A 48 -16.97 14.90 -1.03
N VAL A 49 -15.71 14.47 -0.97
CA VAL A 49 -14.56 15.19 -1.53
C VAL A 49 -14.34 14.76 -2.98
N LYS A 50 -14.01 15.73 -3.85
CA LYS A 50 -13.64 15.46 -5.24
C LYS A 50 -12.18 15.04 -5.35
N PHE A 51 -11.90 14.10 -6.24
CA PHE A 51 -10.54 13.66 -6.55
C PHE A 51 -10.44 13.20 -8.01
N HIS A 52 -9.22 13.05 -8.49
CA HIS A 52 -8.90 12.37 -9.75
C HIS A 52 -7.60 11.59 -9.59
N LEU A 53 -7.37 10.67 -10.51
CA LEU A 53 -6.10 9.99 -10.68
C LEU A 53 -5.27 10.71 -11.73
N HIS A 54 -3.97 10.62 -11.54
CA HIS A 54 -2.94 11.25 -12.35
C HIS A 54 -1.88 10.20 -12.64
N MET A 55 -1.52 10.02 -13.90
CA MET A 55 -0.50 9.09 -14.33
C MET A 55 0.60 9.83 -15.08
N THR A 56 1.85 9.57 -14.72
CA THR A 56 3.03 10.13 -15.39
C THR A 56 3.73 9.02 -16.14
N LEU A 57 3.98 9.22 -17.44
CA LEU A 57 4.82 8.33 -18.26
C LEU A 57 6.19 8.99 -18.37
N CYS A 58 7.12 8.72 -17.46
CA CYS A 58 8.39 9.46 -17.40
C CYS A 58 9.30 9.14 -18.61
N ALA A 59 10.20 10.06 -19.00
CA ALA A 59 11.25 9.82 -20.01
C ALA A 59 12.04 8.52 -19.81
N SER A 60 12.27 8.12 -18.55
CA SER A 60 12.96 6.88 -18.19
C SER A 60 12.16 5.61 -18.49
N GLY A 61 10.89 5.75 -18.90
CA GLY A 61 9.94 4.66 -19.05
C GLY A 61 9.20 4.31 -17.75
N ALA A 62 9.49 4.95 -16.61
CA ALA A 62 8.76 4.69 -15.37
C ALA A 62 7.32 5.21 -15.45
N VAL A 63 6.36 4.38 -15.05
CA VAL A 63 4.95 4.75 -14.93
C VAL A 63 4.64 5.08 -13.47
N GLY A 64 4.29 6.33 -13.21
CA GLY A 64 3.85 6.80 -11.90
C GLY A 64 2.33 6.93 -11.84
N ILE A 65 1.70 6.58 -10.72
CA ILE A 65 0.26 6.74 -10.49
C ILE A 65 0.05 7.45 -9.15
N TYR A 66 -0.72 8.54 -9.20
CA TYR A 66 -0.99 9.42 -8.08
C TYR A 66 -2.49 9.70 -7.96
N ILE A 67 -2.96 9.87 -6.73
CA ILE A 67 -4.23 10.53 -6.45
C ILE A 67 -3.96 12.02 -6.25
N HIS A 68 -4.88 12.85 -6.74
CA HIS A 68 -5.00 14.24 -6.36
C HIS A 68 -6.35 14.46 -5.68
N TYR A 69 -6.30 14.67 -4.36
CA TYR A 69 -7.45 14.74 -3.47
C TYR A 69 -7.62 16.16 -2.95
N LYS A 70 -8.78 16.78 -3.19
CA LYS A 70 -8.96 18.22 -2.99
C LYS A 70 -9.07 18.69 -1.53
N LYS A 71 -9.10 17.78 -0.57
CA LYS A 71 -9.27 18.12 0.84
C LYS A 71 -8.55 17.10 1.71
N PRO A 72 -7.29 17.35 2.12
CA PRO A 72 -6.57 16.48 3.05
C PRO A 72 -7.37 16.22 4.34
N PRO A 73 -7.12 15.09 5.04
CA PRO A 73 -6.17 14.03 4.67
C PRO A 73 -6.72 13.10 3.59
N ILE A 74 -5.83 12.53 2.79
CA ILE A 74 -6.18 11.49 1.80
C ILE A 74 -6.51 10.19 2.56
N PRO A 75 -7.72 9.61 2.39
CA PRO A 75 -8.02 8.31 2.95
C PRO A 75 -7.11 7.24 2.34
N LYS A 76 -6.73 6.23 3.14
CA LYS A 76 -5.98 5.07 2.66
C LYS A 76 -6.66 4.45 1.44
N TYR A 77 -5.87 4.09 0.45
CA TYR A 77 -6.37 3.54 -0.80
C TYR A 77 -5.44 2.45 -1.35
N SER A 78 -6.03 1.60 -2.17
CA SER A 78 -5.35 0.57 -2.93
C SER A 78 -5.80 0.62 -4.39
N TYR A 79 -4.92 0.20 -5.29
CA TYR A 79 -5.25 0.05 -6.71
C TYR A 79 -4.47 -1.07 -7.36
N TYR A 80 -4.99 -1.55 -8.48
CA TYR A 80 -4.33 -2.50 -9.36
C TYR A 80 -4.73 -2.25 -10.81
N LEU A 81 -3.94 -2.79 -11.74
CA LEU A 81 -4.15 -2.60 -13.18
C LEU A 81 -4.71 -3.88 -13.80
N THR A 82 -5.63 -3.73 -14.75
CA THR A 82 -6.15 -4.82 -15.58
C THR A 82 -6.11 -4.46 -17.06
N ASN A 83 -6.12 -5.49 -17.91
CA ASN A 83 -6.34 -5.36 -19.35
C ASN A 83 -7.76 -5.82 -19.73
N SER A 84 -8.09 -5.78 -21.03
CA SER A 84 -9.38 -6.24 -21.55
C SER A 84 -9.69 -7.71 -21.28
N LYS A 85 -8.67 -8.55 -21.09
CA LYS A 85 -8.82 -9.97 -20.75
C LYS A 85 -9.05 -10.21 -19.26
N CYS A 86 -9.17 -9.13 -18.47
CA CYS A 86 -9.24 -9.18 -17.01
C CYS A 86 -8.00 -9.84 -16.38
N GLU A 87 -6.88 -9.89 -17.10
CA GLU A 87 -5.58 -10.21 -16.50
C GLU A 87 -5.18 -9.02 -15.63
N GLU A 88 -4.40 -9.28 -14.60
CA GLU A 88 -4.02 -8.27 -13.60
C GLU A 88 -2.51 -8.07 -13.58
N MET A 89 -2.09 -6.82 -13.38
CA MET A 89 -0.71 -6.47 -13.09
C MET A 89 -0.65 -5.47 -11.92
N ARG A 90 0.44 -5.55 -11.15
CA ARG A 90 0.86 -4.58 -10.12
C ARG A 90 -0.26 -4.10 -9.17
N GLN A 91 -0.34 -4.69 -7.99
CA GLN A 91 -1.18 -4.18 -6.90
C GLN A 91 -0.36 -3.31 -5.93
N HIS A 92 -0.91 -2.15 -5.57
CA HIS A 92 -0.31 -1.22 -4.62
C HIS A 92 -1.31 -0.75 -3.57
N THR A 93 -0.81 -0.52 -2.35
CA THR A 93 -1.55 0.11 -1.25
C THR A 93 -0.74 1.30 -0.75
N ALA A 94 -1.36 2.47 -0.67
CA ALA A 94 -0.77 3.65 -0.06
C ALA A 94 -0.90 3.58 1.47
N TYR A 95 0.02 2.86 2.12
CA TYR A 95 -0.01 2.63 3.57
C TYR A 95 0.53 3.81 4.39
N ALA A 96 1.39 4.67 3.82
CA ALA A 96 1.94 5.85 4.50
C ALA A 96 1.63 7.10 3.68
N ILE A 97 0.58 7.84 4.09
CA ILE A 97 0.17 9.09 3.44
C ILE A 97 0.34 10.23 4.45
N PRO A 98 1.14 11.26 4.17
CA PRO A 98 1.26 12.41 5.07
C PRO A 98 -0.09 13.14 5.20
N GLU A 99 -0.40 13.61 6.41
CA GLU A 99 -1.74 14.15 6.73
C GLU A 99 -2.13 15.37 5.89
N ASP A 100 -1.17 16.23 5.56
CA ASP A 100 -1.38 17.46 4.81
C ASP A 100 -1.26 17.27 3.28
N SER A 101 -1.03 16.05 2.81
CA SER A 101 -0.82 15.81 1.38
C SER A 101 -2.11 15.95 0.58
N GLU A 102 -2.10 16.77 -0.46
CA GLU A 102 -3.15 16.82 -1.49
C GLU A 102 -2.87 15.83 -2.63
N ARG A 103 -1.62 15.35 -2.74
CA ARG A 103 -1.17 14.38 -3.73
C ARG A 103 -0.35 13.29 -3.07
N CYS A 104 -0.63 12.05 -3.43
CA CYS A 104 0.13 10.89 -3.00
C CYS A 104 0.10 9.83 -4.10
N GLY A 105 1.11 8.97 -4.18
CA GLY A 105 1.19 7.98 -5.24
C GLY A 105 2.48 7.17 -5.19
N HIS A 106 2.65 6.36 -6.22
CA HIS A 106 3.86 5.58 -6.44
C HIS A 106 4.47 6.03 -7.75
N TRP A 107 5.74 6.45 -7.70
CA TRP A 107 6.43 7.07 -8.84
C TRP A 107 6.89 6.06 -9.90
N ASN A 108 7.06 4.79 -9.51
CA ASN A 108 7.49 3.70 -10.39
C ASN A 108 6.70 2.43 -10.07
N VAL A 109 5.48 2.35 -10.62
CA VAL A 109 4.59 1.19 -10.50
C VAL A 109 5.07 0.06 -11.42
N CYS A 110 5.50 0.41 -12.62
CA CYS A 110 5.97 -0.49 -13.67
C CYS A 110 6.67 0.30 -14.78
N SER A 111 7.29 -0.41 -15.72
CA SER A 111 7.80 0.21 -16.95
C SER A 111 6.67 0.40 -17.97
N HIS A 112 6.77 1.43 -18.79
CA HIS A 112 5.84 1.71 -19.89
C HIS A 112 5.81 0.57 -20.91
N THR A 113 6.95 -0.09 -21.13
CA THR A 113 7.06 -1.28 -21.98
C THR A 113 6.28 -2.45 -21.40
N ASP A 114 6.42 -2.72 -20.10
CA ASP A 114 5.68 -3.80 -19.41
C ASP A 114 4.17 -3.60 -19.57
N VAL A 115 3.69 -2.36 -19.43
CA VAL A 115 2.27 -2.05 -19.61
C VAL A 115 1.85 -2.32 -21.04
N LYS A 116 2.58 -1.82 -22.05
CA LYS A 116 2.25 -2.05 -23.47
C LYS A 116 2.16 -3.53 -23.82
N GLU A 117 3.13 -4.33 -23.38
CA GLU A 117 3.14 -5.78 -23.59
C GLU A 117 1.94 -6.45 -22.91
N PHE A 118 1.63 -6.04 -21.68
CA PHE A 118 0.49 -6.55 -20.91
C PHE A 118 -0.87 -6.24 -21.54
N LEU A 119 -1.03 -5.07 -22.17
CA LEU A 119 -2.30 -4.69 -22.79
C LEU A 119 -2.61 -5.48 -24.07
N GLY A 120 -1.58 -5.92 -24.78
CA GLY A 120 -1.73 -6.66 -26.04
C GLY A 120 -2.48 -5.86 -27.11
N GLU A 121 -3.22 -6.55 -27.98
CA GLU A 121 -3.87 -5.95 -29.16
C GLU A 121 -5.04 -5.00 -28.82
N ASP A 122 -5.73 -5.22 -27.69
CA ASP A 122 -6.88 -4.40 -27.30
C ASP A 122 -6.45 -3.01 -26.76
N ASP A 123 -5.16 -2.84 -26.43
CA ASP A 123 -4.50 -1.60 -26.00
C ASP A 123 -5.30 -0.78 -24.97
N LYS A 124 -5.91 -1.48 -24.01
CA LYS A 124 -6.87 -0.90 -23.06
C LYS A 124 -6.44 -1.13 -21.63
N LEU A 125 -5.99 -0.06 -20.98
CA LEU A 125 -5.62 -0.07 -19.57
C LEU A 125 -6.82 0.26 -18.69
N ILE A 126 -7.00 -0.54 -17.65
CA ILE A 126 -8.05 -0.34 -16.66
C ILE A 126 -7.40 -0.24 -15.27
N VAL A 127 -7.54 0.90 -14.61
CA VAL A 127 -7.10 1.10 -13.23
C VAL A 127 -8.29 0.88 -12.30
N HIS A 128 -8.22 -0.17 -11.48
CA HIS A 128 -9.17 -0.39 -10.40
C HIS A 128 -8.68 0.33 -9.15
N PHE A 129 -9.44 1.32 -8.68
CA PHE A 129 -9.09 2.12 -7.51
C PHE A 129 -10.11 1.95 -6.39
N CYS A 130 -9.64 1.76 -5.16
CA CYS A 130 -10.48 1.61 -3.99
C CYS A 130 -9.95 2.42 -2.81
N PHE A 131 -10.82 3.18 -2.14
CA PHE A 131 -10.56 3.66 -0.79
C PHE A 131 -10.82 2.53 0.20
N ASP A 132 -9.78 2.12 0.90
CA ASP A 132 -9.85 1.03 1.86
C ASP A 132 -10.70 1.45 3.07
N ASP A 133 -11.40 0.48 3.65
CA ASP A 133 -12.28 0.65 4.82
C ASP A 133 -11.78 -0.11 6.05
N ASP A 134 -10.54 -0.61 6.02
CA ASP A 134 -9.89 -1.15 7.19
C ASP A 134 -9.61 -0.07 8.25
N THR A 135 -9.62 -0.47 9.50
CA THR A 135 -9.36 0.43 10.63
C THR A 135 -8.23 -0.13 11.48
N LEU A 136 -7.41 0.76 12.03
CA LEU A 136 -6.31 0.38 12.90
C LEU A 136 -6.34 1.25 14.16
N VAL A 137 -6.35 0.59 15.32
CA VAL A 137 -6.33 1.24 16.64
C VAL A 137 -5.02 0.86 17.32
N VAL A 138 -4.27 1.86 17.78
CA VAL A 138 -3.03 1.69 18.54
C VAL A 138 -3.30 2.06 19.99
N ASN A 139 -3.02 1.16 20.93
CA ASN A 139 -3.21 1.34 22.35
C ASN A 139 -1.87 1.12 23.08
N GLN A 140 -1.51 2.06 23.95
CA GLN A 140 -0.37 1.90 24.85
C GLN A 140 -0.79 1.01 26.04
N LEU A 141 -0.10 -0.10 26.25
CA LEU A 141 -0.28 -1.02 27.37
C LEU A 141 0.87 -0.82 28.37
N GLY A 142 0.67 0.05 29.37
CA GLY A 142 1.73 0.39 30.31
C GLY A 142 2.87 1.20 29.65
N GLN A 143 4.08 1.14 30.20
CA GLN A 143 5.19 1.97 29.69
C GLN A 143 5.90 1.39 28.47
N SER A 144 5.89 0.06 28.32
CA SER A 144 6.80 -0.63 27.39
C SER A 144 6.10 -1.58 26.43
N ASP A 145 4.76 -1.65 26.42
CA ASP A 145 4.04 -2.52 25.50
C ASP A 145 3.02 -1.71 24.69
N ILE A 146 2.86 -2.05 23.42
CA ILE A 146 1.93 -1.42 22.49
C ILE A 146 1.06 -2.50 21.86
N SER A 147 -0.25 -2.33 21.90
CA SER A 147 -1.21 -3.22 21.23
C SER A 147 -1.84 -2.53 20.03
N VAL A 148 -1.74 -3.17 18.87
CA VAL A 148 -2.31 -2.69 17.62
C VAL A 148 -3.43 -3.64 17.21
N THR A 149 -4.64 -3.12 17.07
CA THR A 149 -5.78 -3.89 16.54
C THR A 149 -6.08 -3.40 15.13
N TRP A 150 -5.93 -4.29 14.16
CA TRP A 150 -6.26 -4.09 12.76
C TRP A 150 -7.53 -4.84 12.40
N SER A 151 -8.54 -4.13 11.89
CA SER A 151 -9.83 -4.69 11.50
C SER A 151 -10.02 -4.54 10.00
N ILE A 152 -10.18 -5.68 9.32
CA ILE A 152 -10.42 -5.76 7.88
C ILE A 152 -11.89 -6.16 7.68
N PRO A 153 -12.78 -5.21 7.34
CA PRO A 153 -14.19 -5.51 7.16
C PRO A 153 -14.43 -6.27 5.85
N LYS A 154 -15.53 -7.02 5.79
CA LYS A 154 -16.00 -7.71 4.58
C LYS A 154 -14.88 -8.48 3.87
N LEU A 155 -14.11 -9.28 4.61
CA LEU A 155 -12.91 -9.97 4.14
C LEU A 155 -13.08 -10.62 2.75
N LYS A 156 -14.25 -11.24 2.51
CA LYS A 156 -14.60 -11.91 1.24
C LYS A 156 -14.77 -10.96 0.03
N MET A 157 -14.81 -9.65 0.26
CA MET A 157 -14.96 -8.63 -0.78
C MET A 157 -13.68 -7.81 -1.00
N GLN A 158 -12.63 -8.08 -0.23
CA GLN A 158 -11.35 -7.38 -0.31
C GLN A 158 -10.42 -8.06 -1.31
N ASN A 159 -9.54 -7.28 -1.93
CA ASN A 159 -8.45 -7.81 -2.74
C ASN A 159 -7.22 -8.06 -1.84
N LEU A 160 -6.92 -9.33 -1.56
CA LEU A 160 -6.01 -9.75 -0.48
C LEU A 160 -4.57 -10.05 -0.93
N CYS A 161 -4.16 -9.63 -2.12
CA CYS A 161 -2.86 -10.01 -2.71
C CYS A 161 -2.07 -8.82 -3.28
N PRO A 162 -1.35 -8.03 -2.45
CA PRO A 162 -1.39 -8.02 -0.99
C PRO A 162 -2.33 -6.95 -0.41
N TYR A 163 -2.88 -7.18 0.78
CA TYR A 163 -3.63 -6.17 1.52
C TYR A 163 -2.85 -5.70 2.74
N SER A 164 -2.58 -4.40 2.85
CA SER A 164 -1.78 -3.84 3.95
C SER A 164 -2.62 -2.92 4.82
N SER A 165 -2.28 -2.82 6.10
CA SER A 165 -2.77 -1.79 7.01
C SER A 165 -2.21 -0.41 6.68
N ARG A 166 -2.78 0.66 7.29
CA ARG A 166 -2.08 1.95 7.36
C ARG A 166 -0.82 1.79 8.22
N GLY A 167 0.21 2.58 7.93
CA GLY A 167 1.42 2.64 8.75
C GLY A 167 1.13 3.12 10.16
N PHE A 168 1.84 2.56 11.14
CA PHE A 168 1.73 2.92 12.55
C PHE A 168 3.10 2.89 13.22
N PHE A 169 3.28 3.71 14.25
CA PHE A 169 4.53 3.78 15.00
C PHE A 169 4.51 2.87 16.23
N VAL A 170 5.63 2.20 16.47
CA VAL A 170 5.94 1.47 17.71
C VAL A 170 7.32 1.94 18.17
N GLY A 171 7.35 2.82 19.18
CA GLY A 171 8.52 3.64 19.43
C GLY A 171 8.85 4.49 18.19
N ASP A 172 10.11 4.44 17.75
CA ASP A 172 10.57 5.17 16.55
C ASP A 172 10.39 4.39 15.25
N ALA A 173 9.91 3.13 15.30
CA ALA A 173 9.77 2.27 14.14
C ALA A 173 8.41 2.49 13.46
N LEU A 174 8.43 2.88 12.17
CA LEU A 174 7.23 2.87 11.31
C LEU A 174 7.00 1.47 10.76
N LEU A 175 5.91 0.85 11.19
CA LEU A 175 5.53 -0.52 10.86
C LEU A 175 4.29 -0.56 9.97
N VAL A 176 4.16 -1.65 9.22
CA VAL A 176 2.98 -1.99 8.43
C VAL A 176 2.66 -3.47 8.66
N ALA A 177 1.42 -3.77 9.04
CA ALA A 177 0.89 -5.13 9.02
C ALA A 177 0.35 -5.46 7.62
N ARG A 178 0.61 -6.68 7.15
CA ARG A 178 0.19 -7.16 5.83
C ARG A 178 -0.49 -8.51 5.92
N LEU A 179 -1.51 -8.66 5.08
CA LEU A 179 -2.28 -9.86 4.85
C LEU A 179 -2.09 -10.28 3.40
N ASP A 180 -1.46 -11.44 3.23
CA ASP A 180 -1.32 -12.15 1.97
C ASP A 180 -2.12 -13.46 2.04
N ILE A 181 -2.23 -14.15 0.91
CA ILE A 181 -2.94 -15.43 0.81
C ILE A 181 -2.13 -16.44 0.02
N LYS A 182 -2.24 -17.70 0.41
CA LYS A 182 -1.82 -18.85 -0.37
C LYS A 182 -3.06 -19.48 -1.04
N PRO A 183 -3.11 -19.60 -2.37
CA PRO A 183 -4.21 -20.27 -3.06
C PRO A 183 -4.10 -21.80 -2.97
N LYS A 184 -5.22 -22.50 -3.19
CA LYS A 184 -5.29 -23.98 -3.17
C LYS A 184 -4.64 -24.62 -4.38
N ASP A 185 -4.79 -24.01 -5.54
CA ASP A 185 -4.42 -24.53 -6.86
C ASP A 185 -3.05 -24.03 -7.35
N GLY A 186 -2.24 -23.42 -6.47
CA GLY A 186 -0.96 -22.84 -6.86
C GLY A 186 -1.08 -21.62 -7.78
N HIS A 187 -2.27 -21.01 -7.88
CA HIS A 187 -2.49 -19.78 -8.63
C HIS A 187 -1.48 -18.70 -8.25
N THR A 188 -0.84 -18.08 -9.24
CA THR A 188 0.16 -17.01 -9.03
C THR A 188 -0.38 -15.63 -9.38
N GLY A 189 -1.65 -15.51 -9.77
CA GLY A 189 -2.27 -14.23 -10.10
C GLY A 189 -2.59 -13.37 -8.88
N LEU A 190 -2.72 -12.05 -9.11
CA LEU A 190 -2.92 -11.04 -8.07
C LEU A 190 -4.31 -11.10 -7.43
N LYS A 191 -5.34 -11.60 -8.12
CA LYS A 191 -6.66 -11.83 -7.54
C LYS A 191 -6.97 -13.30 -7.44
N CYS A 192 -6.85 -13.80 -6.22
CA CYS A 192 -7.39 -15.10 -5.87
C CYS A 192 -8.88 -14.96 -5.57
N ALA A 193 -9.71 -15.78 -6.23
CA ALA A 193 -11.09 -15.93 -5.81
C ALA A 193 -11.13 -16.43 -4.35
N GLN A 194 -12.00 -15.87 -3.51
CA GLN A 194 -12.03 -16.19 -2.07
C GLN A 194 -12.26 -17.67 -1.79
N ASN A 195 -13.03 -18.34 -2.65
CA ASN A 195 -13.24 -19.78 -2.57
C ASN A 195 -11.95 -20.61 -2.82
N ASN A 196 -10.94 -20.00 -3.44
CA ASN A 196 -9.64 -20.57 -3.75
C ASN A 196 -8.55 -20.23 -2.72
N VAL A 197 -8.83 -19.40 -1.71
CA VAL A 197 -7.89 -19.17 -0.60
C VAL A 197 -7.74 -20.46 0.22
N ALA A 198 -6.50 -20.88 0.45
CA ALA A 198 -6.13 -22.00 1.33
C ALA A 198 -5.67 -21.50 2.71
N THR A 199 -4.74 -20.56 2.72
CA THR A 199 -4.10 -20.05 3.94
C THR A 199 -4.01 -18.53 3.88
N TYR A 200 -4.29 -17.87 4.99
CA TYR A 200 -3.99 -16.46 5.22
C TYR A 200 -2.59 -16.32 5.83
N ILE A 201 -1.80 -15.41 5.29
CA ILE A 201 -0.41 -15.15 5.70
C ILE A 201 -0.37 -13.74 6.28
N ILE A 202 -0.06 -13.61 7.56
CA ILE A 202 -0.07 -12.33 8.27
C ILE A 202 1.31 -12.08 8.85
N PHE A 203 1.88 -10.92 8.55
CA PHE A 203 3.19 -10.53 9.07
C PHE A 203 3.28 -9.01 9.21
N VAL A 204 4.28 -8.57 9.95
CA VAL A 204 4.62 -7.15 10.10
C VAL A 204 5.97 -6.91 9.47
N PHE A 205 6.10 -5.79 8.77
CA PHE A 205 7.38 -5.35 8.24
C PHE A 205 7.59 -3.86 8.49
N CYS A 206 8.85 -3.45 8.49
CA CYS A 206 9.29 -2.06 8.57
C CYS A 206 10.09 -1.70 7.32
N ARG A 207 9.96 -0.47 6.82
CA ARG A 207 10.79 -0.01 5.70
C ARG A 207 12.24 0.24 6.14
N LYS A 208 12.44 0.74 7.36
CA LYS A 208 13.74 1.01 7.98
C LYS A 208 13.70 0.61 9.46
N GLY A 209 14.83 0.11 9.97
CA GLY A 209 14.97 -0.35 11.36
C GLY A 209 14.62 -1.82 11.54
N ASN A 210 14.40 -2.21 12.80
CA ASN A 210 14.02 -3.56 13.19
C ASN A 210 12.55 -3.57 13.62
N VAL A 211 11.84 -4.67 13.32
CA VAL A 211 10.51 -4.89 13.88
C VAL A 211 10.67 -5.26 15.36
N PRO A 212 10.06 -4.52 16.31
CA PRO A 212 10.14 -4.87 17.72
C PRO A 212 9.58 -6.27 18.00
N PRO A 213 10.06 -6.97 19.04
CA PRO A 213 9.53 -8.27 19.42
C PRO A 213 8.01 -8.19 19.63
N HIS A 214 7.26 -9.09 18.99
CA HIS A 214 5.80 -9.03 19.00
C HIS A 214 5.16 -10.41 19.02
N SER A 215 3.86 -10.45 19.29
CA SER A 215 2.98 -11.60 19.03
C SER A 215 1.89 -11.20 18.03
N ILE A 216 1.37 -12.17 17.29
CA ILE A 216 0.26 -11.98 16.35
C ILE A 216 -0.91 -12.85 16.80
N GLU A 217 -2.06 -12.23 17.05
CA GLU A 217 -3.30 -12.88 17.43
C GLU A 217 -4.37 -12.60 16.37
N LEU A 218 -5.17 -13.61 16.05
CA LEU A 218 -6.47 -13.39 15.42
C LEU A 218 -7.54 -13.53 16.49
N VAL A 219 -8.42 -12.54 16.55
CA VAL A 219 -9.42 -12.41 17.62
C VAL A 219 -10.84 -12.43 17.07
N ASP A 220 -11.76 -13.00 17.84
CA ASP A 220 -13.19 -13.00 17.50
C ASP A 220 -13.82 -11.62 17.81
N SER A 221 -15.12 -11.48 17.51
CA SER A 221 -15.87 -10.25 17.79
C SER A 221 -16.00 -9.90 19.28
N SER A 222 -15.75 -10.87 20.17
CA SER A 222 -15.73 -10.68 21.62
C SER A 222 -14.34 -10.28 22.12
N GLY A 223 -13.33 -10.26 21.24
CA GLY A 223 -11.95 -9.93 21.56
C GLY A 223 -11.12 -11.11 22.07
N ASN A 224 -11.66 -12.33 22.03
CA ASN A 224 -10.94 -13.55 22.43
C ASN A 224 -10.05 -14.03 21.28
N ALA A 225 -8.81 -14.41 21.60
CA ALA A 225 -7.91 -14.99 20.61
C ALA A 225 -8.33 -16.43 20.27
N TYR A 226 -8.50 -16.71 18.98
CA TYR A 226 -8.73 -18.07 18.47
C TYR A 226 -7.51 -18.64 17.73
N HIS A 227 -6.52 -17.80 17.43
CA HIS A 227 -5.21 -18.18 16.92
C HIS A 227 -4.18 -17.20 17.45
N ARG A 228 -3.01 -17.70 17.85
CA ARG A 228 -1.91 -16.88 18.39
C ARG A 228 -0.57 -17.46 17.99
N ILE A 229 0.31 -16.60 17.52
CA ILE A 229 1.75 -16.87 17.43
C ILE A 229 2.45 -16.08 18.52
N GLU A 230 3.10 -16.82 19.39
CA GLU A 230 3.85 -16.26 20.51
C GLU A 230 5.12 -15.56 20.03
N ARG A 231 5.52 -14.55 20.81
CA ARG A 231 6.81 -13.90 20.67
C ARG A 231 7.92 -14.94 20.78
N ASN A 232 8.72 -15.10 19.73
CA ASN A 232 9.96 -15.85 19.78
C ASN A 232 11.12 -14.87 19.97
N GLY A 233 11.97 -15.08 20.99
CA GLY A 233 13.09 -14.20 21.31
C GLY A 233 14.16 -14.13 20.22
N ASP A 234 14.22 -15.14 19.34
CA ASP A 234 15.29 -15.30 18.34
C ASP A 234 14.89 -14.84 16.93
N GLN A 235 13.61 -14.56 16.67
CA GLN A 235 13.11 -14.20 15.33
C GLN A 235 12.74 -12.71 15.25
N SER A 236 13.33 -12.01 14.29
CA SER A 236 13.12 -10.58 14.06
C SER A 236 11.73 -10.24 13.52
N ALA A 237 11.09 -11.15 12.77
CA ALA A 237 9.73 -10.98 12.26
C ALA A 237 8.96 -12.31 12.30
N LEU A 238 7.77 -12.29 12.91
CA LEU A 238 6.88 -13.44 12.94
C LEU A 238 5.94 -13.41 11.74
N THR A 239 5.66 -14.60 11.20
CA THR A 239 4.65 -14.80 10.16
C THR A 239 3.59 -15.77 10.67
N ALA A 240 2.35 -15.32 10.77
CA ALA A 240 1.21 -16.17 11.05
C ALA A 240 0.63 -16.79 9.78
N LEU A 241 0.57 -18.12 9.77
CA LEU A 241 -0.03 -18.93 8.72
C LEU A 241 -1.30 -19.54 9.28
N VAL A 242 -2.45 -19.08 8.80
CA VAL A 242 -3.75 -19.50 9.34
C VAL A 242 -4.61 -20.08 8.23
N ASP A 243 -5.01 -21.33 8.39
CA ASP A 243 -5.90 -21.99 7.44
C ASP A 243 -7.23 -21.25 7.33
N ARG A 244 -7.75 -21.19 6.10
CA ARG A 244 -8.99 -20.50 5.82
C ARG A 244 -10.15 -21.02 6.67
N SER A 245 -10.22 -22.32 6.90
CA SER A 245 -11.29 -22.94 7.71
C SER A 245 -11.32 -22.41 9.14
N VAL A 246 -10.15 -22.13 9.74
CA VAL A 246 -10.04 -21.55 11.07
C VAL A 246 -10.55 -20.12 11.07
N VAL A 247 -10.16 -19.32 10.07
CA VAL A 247 -10.63 -17.92 9.94
C VAL A 247 -12.15 -17.88 9.69
N GLU A 248 -12.67 -18.65 8.74
CA GLU A 248 -14.09 -18.65 8.40
C GLU A 248 -15.00 -19.10 9.54
N LYS A 249 -14.52 -19.98 10.43
CA LYS A 249 -15.28 -20.40 11.62
C LYS A 249 -15.41 -19.31 12.68
N ASN A 250 -14.48 -18.36 12.73
CA ASN A 250 -14.39 -17.37 13.80
C ASN A 250 -14.68 -15.93 13.36
N VAL A 251 -14.66 -15.66 12.05
CA VAL A 251 -15.13 -14.38 11.52
C VAL A 251 -16.64 -14.28 11.74
N GLY A 252 -17.07 -13.26 12.48
CA GLY A 252 -18.49 -13.03 12.79
C GLY A 252 -19.34 -12.72 11.55
N SER A 253 -20.65 -12.58 11.76
CA SER A 253 -21.63 -12.33 10.68
C SER A 253 -21.34 -11.08 9.84
N ALA A 254 -20.66 -10.08 10.40
CA ALA A 254 -20.20 -8.89 9.69
C ALA A 254 -19.04 -9.15 8.71
N GLY A 255 -18.46 -10.35 8.70
CA GLY A 255 -17.38 -10.72 7.77
C GLY A 255 -16.06 -10.02 8.05
N SER A 256 -15.83 -9.51 9.27
CA SER A 256 -14.62 -8.76 9.63
C SER A 256 -13.55 -9.67 10.23
N LEU A 257 -12.32 -9.59 9.71
CA LEU A 257 -11.14 -10.21 10.30
C LEU A 257 -10.48 -9.21 11.26
N LEU A 258 -10.28 -9.62 12.51
CA LEU A 258 -9.63 -8.82 13.52
C LEU A 258 -8.27 -9.44 13.86
N ILE A 259 -7.21 -8.66 13.71
CA ILE A 259 -5.84 -9.04 14.01
C ILE A 259 -5.36 -8.13 15.13
N ARG A 260 -4.86 -8.71 16.21
CA ARG A 260 -4.22 -7.99 17.32
C ARG A 260 -2.74 -8.32 17.35
N ILE A 261 -1.91 -7.29 17.35
CA ILE A 261 -0.45 -7.42 17.37
C ILE A 261 0.03 -6.70 18.62
N ASN A 262 0.68 -7.44 19.53
CA ASN A 262 1.21 -6.87 20.76
C ASN A 262 2.72 -6.79 20.63
N PHE A 263 3.27 -5.58 20.69
CA PHE A 263 4.69 -5.28 20.63
C PHE A 263 5.23 -5.02 22.03
N SER A 264 6.47 -5.43 22.25
CA SER A 264 7.24 -5.08 23.42
C SER A 264 8.37 -4.15 23.01
N THR A 265 8.35 -2.93 23.55
CA THR A 265 9.33 -1.86 23.31
C THR A 265 10.38 -1.79 24.42
N SER A 266 10.33 -2.66 25.43
CA SER A 266 11.42 -2.82 26.40
C SER A 266 12.61 -3.55 25.77
N GLY A 267 13.39 -2.85 24.95
CA GLY A 267 14.73 -3.27 24.56
C GLY A 267 15.72 -3.04 25.70
N ASN A 268 16.80 -3.83 25.74
CA ASN A 268 17.93 -3.55 26.62
C ASN A 268 18.52 -2.18 26.23
N PRO A 269 18.75 -1.24 27.17
CA PRO A 269 19.36 0.05 26.86
C PRO A 269 20.70 -0.06 26.10
N LEU A 270 21.41 -1.18 26.24
CA LEU A 270 22.65 -1.47 25.52
C LEU A 270 22.43 -1.76 24.02
N ASP A 271 21.27 -2.25 23.59
CA ASP A 271 20.97 -2.47 22.17
C ASP A 271 20.78 -1.15 21.42
N PHE A 272 20.28 -0.12 22.11
CA PHE A 272 20.20 1.24 21.60
C PHE A 272 21.60 1.86 21.40
N LEU A 273 22.53 1.55 22.31
CA LEU A 273 23.94 1.96 22.19
C LEU A 273 24.67 1.17 21.10
N ASN A 274 24.36 -0.11 20.90
CA ASN A 274 24.92 -0.92 19.82
C ASN A 274 24.46 -0.41 18.45
N MET A 275 23.19 -0.01 18.30
CA MET A 275 22.71 0.65 17.07
C MET A 275 23.43 1.98 16.79
N LEU A 276 23.72 2.79 17.82
CA LEU A 276 24.47 4.03 17.67
C LEU A 276 25.96 3.80 17.37
N SER A 277 26.56 2.74 17.93
CA SER A 277 27.97 2.38 17.68
C SER A 277 28.21 1.83 16.26
N GLY A 278 27.19 1.22 15.64
CA GLY A 278 27.21 0.79 14.23
C GLY A 278 27.22 1.95 13.22
N LEU A 279 26.79 3.14 13.63
CA LEU A 279 26.87 4.38 12.84
C LEU A 279 28.20 5.14 13.04
N GLY A 280 29.03 4.72 14.01
CA GLY A 280 30.29 5.39 14.36
C GLY A 280 31.57 4.74 13.81
N SER A 281 31.49 3.62 13.08
CA SER A 281 32.67 2.88 12.60
C SER A 281 32.79 2.77 11.07
N ALA A 282 32.19 3.71 10.34
CA ALA A 282 32.38 3.89 8.90
C ALA A 282 33.11 5.20 8.58
N GLU A 283 34.14 5.55 9.35
CA GLU A 283 35.18 6.48 8.90
C GLU A 283 36.37 5.67 8.37
N GLY A 284 36.26 5.24 7.11
CA GLY A 284 37.33 4.56 6.39
C GLY A 284 37.04 4.59 4.90
N GLU A 285 37.80 5.42 4.17
CA GLU A 285 37.83 5.57 2.71
C GLU A 285 36.81 6.54 2.07
N ARG A 286 37.00 7.83 2.35
CA ARG A 286 36.73 8.89 1.36
C ARG A 286 37.86 8.94 0.33
N LYS A 287 37.55 8.65 -0.94
CA LYS A 287 38.19 9.30 -2.10
C LYS A 287 37.18 9.59 -3.22
N GLY A 288 36.80 10.86 -3.30
CA GLY A 288 36.59 11.61 -4.56
C GLY A 288 35.33 11.33 -5.37
N SER A 289 34.37 12.26 -5.35
CA SER A 289 34.12 13.17 -6.48
C SER A 289 32.90 14.06 -6.19
N THR A 290 33.11 15.37 -6.32
CA THR A 290 32.09 16.41 -6.37
C THR A 290 31.16 16.18 -7.56
N GLY A 291 29.83 16.19 -7.35
CA GLY A 291 28.83 16.16 -8.41
C GLY A 291 27.49 16.70 -7.93
N ASP A 292 27.00 17.72 -8.64
CA ASP A 292 25.83 18.55 -8.34
C ASP A 292 24.55 17.79 -7.97
N GLY A 293 23.88 18.28 -6.91
CA GLY A 293 22.49 17.94 -6.62
C GLY A 293 21.58 18.42 -7.75
N ARG A 294 21.06 17.49 -8.55
CA ARG A 294 20.11 17.79 -9.62
C ARG A 294 18.72 18.07 -9.03
N SER A 295 18.26 19.31 -9.18
CA SER A 295 16.85 19.68 -9.05
C SER A 295 16.08 19.30 -10.32
N VAL A 296 14.97 18.57 -10.18
CA VAL A 296 14.03 18.31 -11.29
C VAL A 296 12.89 19.33 -11.22
N GLU A 297 12.69 20.08 -12.30
CA GLU A 297 11.55 21.00 -12.46
C GLU A 297 10.31 20.23 -12.93
N VAL A 298 9.20 20.35 -12.20
CA VAL A 298 7.87 19.95 -12.67
C VAL A 298 7.01 21.21 -12.79
N GLY A 299 7.15 21.90 -13.93
CA GLY A 299 6.44 23.16 -14.21
C GLY A 299 6.80 24.32 -13.26
N ASN A 300 6.02 25.41 -13.31
CA ASN A 300 6.32 26.72 -12.68
C ASN A 300 6.35 26.75 -11.13
N LYS A 301 6.43 25.62 -10.44
CA LYS A 301 6.68 25.57 -8.99
C LYS A 301 7.87 24.66 -8.70
N ARG A 302 8.94 25.26 -8.18
CA ARG A 302 10.06 24.53 -7.57
C ARG A 302 9.58 23.90 -6.27
N GLU A 303 9.49 22.58 -6.26
CA GLU A 303 9.38 21.79 -5.04
C GLU A 303 10.62 20.90 -4.92
N LEU A 304 11.27 20.94 -3.75
CA LEU A 304 12.46 20.15 -3.42
C LEU A 304 12.01 18.73 -3.06
N TYR A 305 12.41 17.75 -3.87
CA TYR A 305 12.32 16.35 -3.52
C TYR A 305 13.71 15.83 -3.15
N ASN A 306 13.86 15.28 -1.93
CA ASN A 306 15.03 14.50 -1.58
C ASN A 306 14.92 13.14 -2.26
N VAL A 307 15.65 12.97 -3.36
CA VAL A 307 15.95 11.65 -3.91
C VAL A 307 16.92 10.99 -2.93
N MET A 308 16.49 9.92 -2.25
CA MET A 308 17.44 9.02 -1.61
C MET A 308 17.72 7.90 -2.61
N ASP A 309 18.95 7.88 -3.11
CA ASP A 309 19.53 6.73 -3.80
C ASP A 309 19.57 5.54 -2.83
N ASP A 310 19.12 4.38 -3.31
CA ASP A 310 19.61 3.02 -3.02
C ASP A 310 18.79 2.00 -3.84
#